data_AF-A0AAD8JEY8-F1
#
_entry.id   AF-A0AAD8JEY8-F1
#
_cell.length_a   1.000
_cell.length_b   1.000
_cell.length_c   1.000
_cell.angle_alpha   90.00
_cell.angle_beta   90.00
_cell.angle_gamma   90.00
#
_symmetry.space_group_name_H-M   'P 1'
#
loop_
_entity.id
_entity.type
_entity.pdbx_description
1 polymer ?
#
loop_
_entity_poly.entity_id
_entity_poly.type
_entity_poly.pdbx_seq_one_letter_code
_entity_poly.pdbx_strand_id
1 'polypeptide(L)'
;MESGANKKDSWLTCLPALTTLCLYDWDLSRNRDLSQSSFSFSLPALKTLHLSHCIILPKTVWDLPALISLQLDTMHLPENLSDTFSALVNLQNLTLNLSPIGDYFITCPPQLLNLSIKSGLGNVNIVVSAPKLCNFTFFGIFIVTILVPEPENINIRLQGWFQDSKLKYRKKYYQRLTNMLPGLGNAKTLTFDLESIEALNKISDLLVSLPSPFYNLKFVKLPWGFKESSISSALRNYLLGGSPKAAIGTKFPQNTMDYQEVPRCLTSQKFMLDEALATNVNDRASSSRGNSDFGLWRGHEVNPDFVGLLDLIITKYPETFEQFISKSEKFYTMKLNMLCTSVYEFLRTSLTEFNTDIITEYRDLFTDLQRWGFNVNWLLSHLKYIEHFQISQYELHSIDSRPDDAKNKLQDLQSHCLGKITEIEKASG
;
A
#
# COMPACT_ATOMS: atom_id res chain seq x y z
N MET A 1 -26.72 -21.97 34.24
CA MET A 1 -26.90 -20.74 33.46
C MET A 1 -25.73 -20.64 32.51
N GLU A 2 -26.05 -20.54 31.24
CA GLU A 2 -25.20 -20.83 30.10
C GLU A 2 -24.00 -19.91 29.99
N SER A 3 -22.87 -20.55 29.67
CA SER A 3 -21.67 -19.96 29.11
C SER A 3 -22.05 -19.14 27.87
N GLY A 4 -21.83 -17.83 27.94
CA GLY A 4 -21.90 -16.93 26.80
C GLY A 4 -20.73 -17.21 25.85
N ALA A 5 -20.84 -18.27 25.06
CA ALA A 5 -19.95 -18.50 23.93
C ALA A 5 -20.04 -17.31 22.96
N ASN A 6 -18.87 -16.75 22.64
CA ASN A 6 -18.62 -15.60 21.76
C ASN A 6 -19.46 -15.62 20.47
N LYS A 7 -20.37 -14.66 20.35
CA LYS A 7 -21.29 -14.51 19.20
C LYS A 7 -20.61 -14.11 17.88
N LYS A 8 -19.32 -13.71 17.87
CA LYS A 8 -18.60 -13.26 16.65
C LYS A 8 -17.76 -14.35 15.98
N ASP A 9 -17.33 -15.35 16.73
CA ASP A 9 -16.41 -16.39 16.22
C ASP A 9 -17.20 -17.54 15.53
N SER A 10 -18.50 -17.66 15.79
CA SER A 10 -19.35 -18.75 15.26
C SER A 10 -20.03 -18.47 13.91
N TRP A 11 -19.88 -17.27 13.33
CA TRP A 11 -20.59 -16.93 12.09
C TRP A 11 -19.91 -17.45 10.83
N LEU A 12 -18.58 -17.57 10.83
CA LEU A 12 -17.82 -17.96 9.65
C LEU A 12 -17.71 -19.49 9.50
N THR A 13 -17.72 -20.25 10.60
CA THR A 13 -17.78 -21.72 10.57
C THR A 13 -19.11 -22.27 10.03
N CYS A 14 -20.16 -21.43 9.98
CA CYS A 14 -21.46 -21.77 9.42
C CYS A 14 -21.54 -21.67 7.88
N LEU A 15 -20.44 -21.31 7.21
CA LEU A 15 -20.41 -21.10 5.74
C LEU A 15 -19.36 -22.01 5.06
N PRO A 16 -19.52 -23.35 5.12
CA PRO A 16 -18.52 -24.30 4.60
C PRO A 16 -18.34 -24.24 3.08
N ALA A 17 -19.32 -23.70 2.35
CA ALA A 17 -19.28 -23.51 0.90
C ALA A 17 -18.73 -22.14 0.48
N LEU A 18 -18.30 -21.30 1.42
CA LEU A 18 -17.81 -19.95 1.11
C LEU A 18 -16.52 -20.04 0.30
N THR A 19 -16.55 -19.50 -0.92
CA THR A 19 -15.38 -19.48 -1.81
C THR A 19 -14.61 -18.17 -1.77
N THR A 20 -15.24 -17.08 -1.35
CA THR A 20 -14.67 -15.74 -1.32
C THR A 20 -15.01 -15.05 -0.02
N LEU A 21 -14.01 -14.52 0.67
CA LEU A 21 -14.16 -13.78 1.91
C LEU A 21 -13.36 -12.47 1.82
N CYS A 22 -14.04 -11.36 2.07
CA CYS A 22 -13.43 -10.04 2.15
C CYS A 22 -13.71 -9.48 3.56
N LEU A 23 -12.66 -9.16 4.30
CA LEU A 23 -12.73 -8.56 5.63
C LEU A 23 -12.04 -7.20 5.58
N TYR A 24 -12.70 -6.20 6.16
CA TYR A 24 -12.23 -4.82 6.24
C TYR A 24 -12.28 -4.36 7.70
N ASP A 25 -11.22 -3.69 8.18
CA ASP A 25 -11.08 -3.22 9.57
C ASP A 25 -11.30 -4.32 10.62
N TRP A 26 -10.97 -5.57 10.28
CA TRP A 26 -11.15 -6.69 11.20
C TRP A 26 -9.97 -6.83 12.14
N ASP A 27 -10.25 -6.90 13.43
CA ASP A 27 -9.25 -7.20 14.45
C ASP A 27 -9.13 -8.71 14.64
N LEU A 28 -8.15 -9.32 13.96
CA LEU A 28 -7.81 -10.74 14.13
C LEU A 28 -6.88 -10.97 15.35
N SER A 29 -6.58 -9.94 16.15
CA SER A 29 -5.64 -9.99 17.28
C SER A 29 -6.20 -10.50 18.60
N ARG A 30 -7.51 -10.83 18.66
CA ARG A 30 -8.12 -11.34 19.90
C ARG A 30 -7.53 -12.71 20.26
N ASN A 31 -6.50 -12.70 21.11
CA ASN A 31 -6.62 -12.96 22.54
C ASN A 31 -5.33 -12.53 23.26
N ARG A 32 -5.40 -11.41 23.98
CA ARG A 32 -4.37 -10.99 24.95
C ARG A 32 -4.51 -11.72 26.30
N ASP A 33 -5.52 -12.57 26.45
CA ASP A 33 -5.61 -13.49 27.57
C ASP A 33 -4.75 -14.72 27.28
N LEU A 34 -3.75 -14.88 28.13
CA LEU A 34 -2.91 -16.06 28.22
C LEU A 34 -3.79 -17.31 28.38
N SER A 35 -3.55 -18.29 27.52
CA SER A 35 -4.17 -19.62 27.45
C SER A 35 -5.55 -19.71 26.77
N GLN A 36 -5.54 -20.30 25.56
CA GLN A 36 -6.68 -20.97 24.90
C GLN A 36 -7.69 -20.13 24.11
N SER A 37 -7.23 -19.35 23.13
CA SER A 37 -8.08 -19.03 21.98
C SER A 37 -7.26 -18.84 20.72
N SER A 38 -7.00 -19.96 20.06
CA SER A 38 -6.56 -19.98 18.68
C SER A 38 -7.74 -19.53 17.82
N PHE A 39 -7.68 -18.35 17.21
CA PHE A 39 -8.57 -18.05 16.09
C PHE A 39 -8.24 -19.04 14.97
N SER A 40 -8.97 -20.15 14.91
CA SER A 40 -8.82 -21.19 13.90
C SER A 40 -9.92 -20.98 12.87
N PHE A 41 -9.54 -20.35 11.76
CA PHE A 41 -10.36 -20.32 10.57
C PHE A 41 -10.06 -21.57 9.74
N SER A 42 -10.95 -22.56 9.78
CA SER A 42 -10.96 -23.63 8.78
C SER A 42 -12.13 -23.36 7.83
N LEU A 43 -11.80 -22.85 6.65
CA LEU A 43 -12.74 -22.59 5.56
C LEU A 43 -12.27 -23.42 4.34
N PRO A 44 -12.58 -24.72 4.31
CA PRO A 44 -11.93 -25.66 3.39
C PRO A 44 -12.27 -25.40 1.92
N ALA A 45 -13.37 -24.71 1.62
CA ALA A 45 -13.76 -24.34 0.25
C ALA A 45 -13.29 -22.93 -0.17
N LEU A 46 -12.64 -22.17 0.73
CA LEU A 46 -12.26 -20.79 0.47
C LEU A 46 -11.15 -20.73 -0.57
N LYS A 47 -11.41 -20.05 -1.68
CA LYS A 47 -10.48 -19.85 -2.80
C LYS A 47 -9.85 -18.47 -2.79
N THR A 48 -10.57 -17.47 -2.31
CA THR A 48 -10.13 -16.07 -2.30
C THR A 48 -10.33 -15.45 -0.93
N LEU A 49 -9.26 -14.90 -0.37
CA LEU A 49 -9.27 -14.16 0.88
C LEU A 49 -8.68 -12.77 0.68
N HIS A 50 -9.44 -11.74 1.05
CA HIS A 50 -8.98 -10.36 1.06
C HIS A 50 -9.11 -9.80 2.47
N LEU A 51 -7.99 -9.39 3.04
CA LEU A 51 -7.91 -8.71 4.33
C LEU A 51 -7.42 -7.29 4.10
N SER A 52 -8.27 -6.30 4.37
CA SER A 52 -7.93 -4.88 4.27
C SER A 52 -8.00 -4.22 5.64
N HIS A 53 -7.04 -3.35 5.93
CA HIS A 53 -6.94 -2.59 7.17
C HIS A 53 -7.06 -3.44 8.45
N CYS A 54 -6.69 -4.73 8.36
CA CYS A 54 -6.67 -5.61 9.53
C CYS A 54 -5.41 -5.29 10.36
N ILE A 55 -5.58 -5.24 11.69
CA ILE A 55 -4.59 -4.64 12.61
C ILE A 55 -3.41 -5.59 12.84
N ILE A 56 -3.67 -6.89 13.01
CA ILE A 56 -2.65 -7.91 13.31
C ILE A 56 -3.08 -9.22 12.66
N LEU A 57 -2.18 -9.91 11.96
CA LEU A 57 -2.44 -11.25 11.45
C LEU A 57 -2.36 -12.30 12.58
N PRO A 58 -3.19 -13.35 12.54
CA PRO A 58 -3.06 -14.47 13.48
C PRO A 58 -1.64 -15.04 13.41
N LYS A 59 -1.01 -15.27 14.57
CA LYS A 59 0.25 -16.04 14.67
C LYS A 59 0.06 -17.54 14.43
N THR A 60 -1.19 -17.98 14.26
CA THR A 60 -1.56 -19.37 14.02
C THR A 60 -1.36 -19.77 12.58
N VAL A 61 -1.21 -21.07 12.33
CA VAL A 61 -1.14 -21.66 10.99
C VAL A 61 -2.48 -21.49 10.29
N TRP A 62 -2.49 -21.00 9.06
CA TRP A 62 -3.70 -20.81 8.26
C TRP A 62 -4.09 -22.14 7.61
N ASP A 63 -5.22 -22.72 8.04
CA ASP A 63 -5.78 -23.94 7.45
C ASP A 63 -6.79 -23.58 6.35
N LEU A 64 -6.26 -23.15 5.21
CA LEU A 64 -7.05 -22.78 4.03
C LEU A 64 -6.58 -23.59 2.81
N PRO A 65 -6.86 -24.91 2.78
CA PRO A 65 -6.27 -25.82 1.80
C PRO A 65 -6.69 -25.52 0.36
N ALA A 66 -7.87 -24.95 0.12
CA ALA A 66 -8.33 -24.58 -1.22
C ALA A 66 -7.96 -23.15 -1.65
N LEU A 67 -7.18 -22.40 -0.85
CA LEU A 67 -6.90 -21.00 -1.12
C LEU A 67 -6.00 -20.83 -2.35
N ILE A 68 -6.49 -20.09 -3.34
CA ILE A 68 -5.81 -19.80 -4.60
C ILE A 68 -5.32 -18.36 -4.64
N SER A 69 -6.04 -17.43 -4.00
CA SER A 69 -5.75 -16.00 -4.02
C SER A 69 -5.80 -15.40 -2.62
N LEU A 70 -4.75 -14.68 -2.24
CA LEU A 70 -4.64 -13.95 -0.99
C LEU A 70 -4.24 -12.50 -1.24
N GLN A 71 -4.99 -11.57 -0.66
CA GLN A 71 -4.63 -10.16 -0.61
C GLN A 71 -4.56 -9.69 0.84
N LEU A 72 -3.40 -9.17 1.22
CA LEU A 72 -3.12 -8.59 2.52
C LEU A 72 -2.81 -7.11 2.33
N ASP A 73 -3.76 -6.27 2.68
CA ASP A 73 -3.62 -4.82 2.78
C ASP A 73 -3.69 -4.42 4.25
N THR A 74 -2.70 -4.82 5.03
CA THR A 74 -2.71 -4.70 6.51
C THR A 74 -1.62 -3.74 6.98
N MET A 75 -1.90 -3.00 8.06
CA MET A 75 -1.01 -1.93 8.54
C MET A 75 0.30 -2.45 9.15
N HIS A 76 0.30 -3.66 9.71
CA HIS A 76 1.44 -4.27 10.41
C HIS A 76 1.66 -5.71 9.97
N LEU A 77 2.31 -5.89 8.81
CA LEU A 77 2.83 -7.21 8.43
C LEU A 77 4.12 -7.50 9.20
N PRO A 78 4.31 -8.73 9.71
CA PRO A 78 5.59 -9.11 10.30
C PRO A 78 6.69 -9.09 9.23
N GLU A 79 7.93 -8.81 9.65
CA GLU A 79 9.10 -8.78 8.77
C GLU A 79 9.38 -10.14 8.11
N ASN A 80 9.13 -11.24 8.84
CA ASN A 80 9.20 -12.60 8.31
C ASN A 80 7.79 -13.16 8.08
N LEU A 81 7.45 -13.38 6.81
CA LEU A 81 6.16 -13.92 6.38
C LEU A 81 6.21 -15.41 5.99
N SER A 82 7.37 -16.06 6.18
CA SER A 82 7.60 -17.43 5.71
C SER A 82 6.65 -18.44 6.36
N ASP A 83 6.47 -18.34 7.67
CA ASP A 83 5.61 -19.25 8.43
C ASP A 83 4.14 -19.10 8.02
N THR A 84 3.70 -17.86 7.79
CA THR A 84 2.33 -17.52 7.38
C THR A 84 1.94 -18.17 6.06
N PHE A 85 2.84 -18.19 5.08
CA PHE A 85 2.53 -18.68 3.74
C PHE A 85 2.89 -20.14 3.52
N SER A 86 3.70 -20.74 4.40
CA SER A 86 4.12 -22.15 4.30
C SER A 86 2.95 -23.13 4.21
N ALA A 87 1.85 -22.84 4.90
CA ALA A 87 0.65 -23.69 4.93
C ALA A 87 -0.28 -23.52 3.71
N LEU A 88 -0.11 -22.45 2.92
CA LEU A 88 -0.99 -22.10 1.81
C LEU A 88 -0.52 -22.79 0.52
N VAL A 89 -0.49 -24.13 0.53
CA VAL A 89 0.17 -24.96 -0.50
C VAL A 89 -0.38 -24.78 -1.92
N ASN A 90 -1.64 -24.37 -2.06
CA ASN A 90 -2.33 -24.16 -3.34
C ASN A 90 -2.37 -22.70 -3.79
N LEU A 91 -1.74 -21.79 -3.04
CA LEU A 91 -1.76 -20.37 -3.33
C LEU A 91 -1.03 -20.06 -4.64
N GLN A 92 -1.73 -19.40 -5.56
CA GLN A 92 -1.20 -19.01 -6.87
C GLN A 92 -1.05 -17.50 -7.00
N ASN A 93 -1.86 -16.71 -6.28
CA ASN A 93 -1.89 -15.26 -6.35
C ASN A 93 -1.71 -14.64 -4.97
N LEU A 94 -0.71 -13.79 -4.81
CA LEU A 94 -0.44 -13.08 -3.57
C LEU A 94 -0.29 -11.59 -3.83
N THR A 95 -1.06 -10.78 -3.12
CA THR A 95 -0.92 -9.32 -3.10
C THR A 95 -0.62 -8.84 -1.69
N LEU A 96 0.44 -8.06 -1.53
CA LEU A 96 0.90 -7.53 -0.24
C LEU A 96 1.00 -6.01 -0.32
N ASN A 97 0.49 -5.32 0.70
CA ASN A 97 0.82 -3.93 0.97
C ASN A 97 1.73 -3.85 2.20
N LEU A 98 3.01 -3.59 1.99
CA LEU A 98 4.03 -3.58 3.03
C LEU A 98 4.24 -2.16 3.57
N SER A 99 4.56 -2.08 4.87
CA SER A 99 4.98 -0.82 5.47
C SER A 99 6.25 -0.29 4.77
N PRO A 100 6.42 1.04 4.67
CA PRO A 100 7.53 1.65 3.92
C PRO A 100 8.91 1.49 4.59
N ILE A 101 8.97 0.83 5.75
CA ILE A 101 10.17 0.68 6.58
C ILE A 101 10.26 -0.78 6.99
N GLY A 102 11.47 -1.35 6.91
CA GLY A 102 11.79 -2.69 7.38
C GLY A 102 12.48 -3.55 6.32
N ASP A 103 13.01 -4.69 6.76
CA ASP A 103 13.58 -5.71 5.87
C ASP A 103 12.64 -6.92 5.86
N TYR A 104 12.04 -7.22 4.71
CA TYR A 104 11.04 -8.27 4.58
C TYR A 104 11.61 -9.52 3.93
N PHE A 105 11.39 -10.66 4.57
CA PHE A 105 11.72 -11.97 4.03
C PHE A 105 10.43 -12.73 3.71
N ILE A 106 10.21 -12.96 2.42
CA ILE A 106 8.98 -13.54 1.88
C ILE A 106 9.33 -14.86 1.23
N THR A 107 9.09 -15.95 1.96
CA THR A 107 9.15 -17.30 1.40
C THR A 107 7.76 -17.72 0.96
N CYS A 108 7.57 -17.84 -0.36
CA CYS A 108 6.30 -18.17 -0.96
C CYS A 108 6.16 -19.69 -1.17
N PRO A 109 4.92 -20.20 -1.15
CA PRO A 109 4.66 -21.61 -1.44
C PRO A 109 5.05 -21.96 -2.89
N PRO A 110 5.42 -23.22 -3.18
CA PRO A 110 5.96 -23.61 -4.48
C PRO A 110 5.04 -23.40 -5.69
N GLN A 111 3.74 -23.23 -5.47
CA GLN A 111 2.75 -23.05 -6.53
C GLN A 111 2.45 -21.57 -6.84
N LEU A 112 3.10 -20.62 -6.16
CA LEU A 112 2.86 -19.20 -6.38
C LEU A 112 3.31 -18.78 -7.79
N LEU A 113 2.36 -18.31 -8.59
CA LEU A 113 2.59 -17.87 -9.97
C LEU A 113 2.63 -16.34 -10.09
N ASN A 114 1.84 -15.65 -9.26
CA ASN A 114 1.63 -14.21 -9.34
C ASN A 114 1.88 -13.56 -7.98
N LEU A 115 2.83 -12.62 -7.94
CA LEU A 115 3.11 -11.79 -6.77
C LEU A 115 2.88 -10.33 -7.13
N SER A 116 2.24 -9.60 -6.23
CA SER A 116 2.11 -8.15 -6.30
C SER A 116 2.52 -7.56 -4.97
N ILE A 117 3.52 -6.67 -4.97
CA ILE A 117 3.95 -5.97 -3.77
C ILE A 117 3.78 -4.48 -3.98
N LYS A 118 3.05 -3.88 -3.05
CA LYS A 118 2.92 -2.45 -2.88
C LYS A 118 3.69 -2.04 -1.62
N SER A 119 4.47 -0.98 -1.72
CA SER A 119 5.10 -0.38 -0.53
C SER A 119 5.30 1.11 -0.73
N GLY A 120 5.19 1.86 0.36
CA GLY A 120 5.35 3.32 0.39
C GLY A 120 6.81 3.78 0.37
N LEU A 121 7.01 5.10 0.44
CA LEU A 121 8.34 5.69 0.34
C LEU A 121 9.13 5.49 1.66
N GLY A 122 10.07 4.55 1.67
CA GLY A 122 11.02 4.45 2.76
C GLY A 122 12.19 3.52 2.44
N ASN A 123 12.93 3.14 3.48
CA ASN A 123 14.04 2.20 3.35
C ASN A 123 13.47 0.80 3.60
N VAL A 124 13.01 0.19 2.52
CA VAL A 124 12.48 -1.17 2.55
C VAL A 124 13.27 -2.04 1.58
N ASN A 125 13.82 -3.13 2.12
CA ASN A 125 14.47 -4.17 1.35
C ASN A 125 13.63 -5.43 1.44
N ILE A 126 13.38 -6.05 0.30
CA ILE A 126 12.51 -7.22 0.24
C ILE A 126 13.29 -8.35 -0.41
N VAL A 127 13.35 -9.49 0.28
CA VAL A 127 13.89 -10.72 -0.26
C VAL A 127 12.73 -11.67 -0.54
N VAL A 128 12.58 -12.07 -1.80
CA VAL A 128 11.50 -12.96 -2.23
C VAL A 128 12.08 -14.30 -2.69
N SER A 129 11.62 -15.39 -2.09
CA SER A 129 11.87 -16.76 -2.55
C SER A 129 10.55 -17.37 -3.02
N ALA A 130 10.39 -17.52 -4.33
CA ALA A 130 9.16 -18.01 -4.96
C ALA A 130 9.48 -18.83 -6.21
N PRO A 131 9.74 -20.15 -6.11
CA PRO A 131 10.45 -20.92 -7.14
C PRO A 131 9.74 -21.03 -8.50
N LYS A 132 8.42 -20.87 -8.55
CA LYS A 132 7.63 -20.92 -9.79
C LYS A 132 7.02 -19.57 -10.19
N LEU A 133 7.56 -18.47 -9.65
CA LEU A 133 7.00 -17.14 -9.90
C LEU A 133 7.11 -16.77 -11.38
N CYS A 134 5.96 -16.64 -12.05
CA CYS A 134 5.88 -16.23 -13.45
C CYS A 134 5.73 -14.72 -13.58
N ASN A 135 4.87 -14.12 -12.76
CA ASN A 135 4.52 -12.70 -12.87
C ASN A 135 4.78 -11.98 -11.54
N PHE A 136 5.51 -10.88 -11.62
CA PHE A 136 5.77 -10.03 -10.48
C PHE A 136 5.39 -8.58 -10.77
N THR A 137 4.50 -8.03 -9.97
CA THR A 137 4.10 -6.62 -10.04
C THR A 137 4.70 -5.85 -8.87
N PHE A 138 5.38 -4.76 -9.21
CA PHE A 138 5.92 -3.77 -8.29
C PHE A 138 5.03 -2.54 -8.30
N PHE A 139 4.56 -2.13 -7.14
CA PHE A 139 3.83 -0.88 -6.97
C PHE A 139 4.58 0.01 -5.98
N GLY A 140 5.39 0.94 -6.50
CA GLY A 140 6.22 1.87 -5.72
C GLY A 140 7.72 1.73 -5.96
N ILE A 141 8.50 2.38 -5.10
CA ILE A 141 9.97 2.48 -5.22
C ILE A 141 10.65 1.86 -4.00
N PHE A 142 11.13 0.63 -4.16
CA PHE A 142 11.82 -0.11 -3.10
C PHE A 142 12.83 -1.13 -3.66
N ILE A 143 13.76 -1.58 -2.82
CA ILE A 143 14.77 -2.56 -3.24
C ILE A 143 14.22 -3.97 -3.06
N VAL A 144 14.45 -4.80 -4.07
CA VAL A 144 14.00 -6.19 -4.09
C VAL A 144 15.11 -7.11 -4.55
N THR A 145 15.25 -8.25 -3.89
CA THR A 145 16.10 -9.34 -4.32
C THR A 145 15.23 -10.56 -4.54
N ILE A 146 15.15 -11.01 -5.80
CA ILE A 146 14.36 -12.17 -6.19
C ILE A 146 15.30 -13.37 -6.24
N LEU A 147 15.17 -14.29 -5.28
CA LEU A 147 15.95 -15.53 -5.17
C LEU A 147 15.30 -16.66 -5.98
N VAL A 148 14.94 -16.38 -7.23
CA VAL A 148 14.15 -17.27 -8.09
C VAL A 148 14.81 -17.39 -9.47
N PRO A 149 14.71 -18.56 -10.12
CA PRO A 149 15.09 -18.68 -11.53
C PRO A 149 14.08 -17.93 -12.43
N GLU A 150 14.52 -16.80 -12.99
CA GLU A 150 13.94 -16.13 -14.17
C GLU A 150 12.43 -15.81 -14.14
N PRO A 151 11.98 -14.79 -13.39
CA PRO A 151 10.61 -14.28 -13.54
C PRO A 151 10.32 -13.93 -15.02
N GLU A 152 9.23 -14.45 -15.54
CA GLU A 152 8.88 -14.30 -16.96
C GLU A 152 8.40 -12.87 -17.27
N ASN A 153 7.56 -12.31 -16.40
CA ASN A 153 7.00 -10.97 -16.57
C ASN A 153 7.18 -10.15 -15.29
N ILE A 154 7.84 -9.01 -15.42
CA ILE A 154 7.93 -8.00 -14.37
C ILE A 154 7.16 -6.76 -14.82
N ASN A 155 6.25 -6.30 -13.96
CA ASN A 155 5.44 -5.11 -14.18
C ASN A 155 5.81 -4.05 -13.13
N ILE A 156 6.31 -2.90 -13.57
CA ILE A 156 6.71 -1.79 -12.71
C ILE A 156 5.64 -0.71 -12.80
N ARG A 157 5.07 -0.36 -11.65
CA ARG A 157 4.04 0.66 -11.51
C ARG A 157 4.45 1.68 -10.45
N LEU A 158 4.52 2.94 -10.87
CA LEU A 158 4.86 4.08 -10.01
C LEU A 158 3.68 5.03 -9.81
N GLN A 159 2.49 4.68 -10.32
CA GLN A 159 1.27 5.49 -10.24
C GLN A 159 1.14 6.33 -8.95
N GLY A 160 1.18 7.66 -9.09
CA GLY A 160 0.99 8.68 -8.05
C GLY A 160 2.27 9.17 -7.34
N TRP A 161 3.46 8.68 -7.70
CA TRP A 161 4.70 8.95 -6.94
C TRP A 161 5.44 10.23 -7.36
N PHE A 162 5.30 10.64 -8.62
CA PHE A 162 5.96 11.81 -9.21
C PHE A 162 5.00 12.98 -9.45
N GLN A 163 3.69 12.74 -9.43
CA GLN A 163 2.67 13.77 -9.67
C GLN A 163 2.70 14.89 -8.61
N ASP A 164 2.78 14.55 -7.32
CA ASP A 164 2.70 15.55 -6.21
C ASP A 164 3.99 15.73 -5.38
N SER A 165 5.11 15.12 -5.81
CA SER A 165 6.34 15.18 -5.03
C SER A 165 7.08 16.52 -5.17
N LYS A 166 7.36 17.18 -4.03
CA LYS A 166 8.25 18.36 -3.98
C LYS A 166 9.55 18.03 -4.72
N LEU A 167 10.03 18.93 -5.57
CA LEU A 167 11.24 18.78 -6.39
C LEU A 167 12.45 18.22 -5.61
N LYS A 168 12.61 18.61 -4.34
CA LYS A 168 13.66 18.15 -3.43
C LYS A 168 13.68 16.62 -3.22
N TYR A 169 12.53 15.96 -3.26
CA TYR A 169 12.42 14.51 -3.06
C TYR A 169 12.53 13.72 -4.36
N ARG A 170 12.22 14.32 -5.51
CA ARG A 170 12.30 13.67 -6.83
C ARG A 170 13.69 13.10 -7.11
N LYS A 171 14.76 13.82 -6.78
CA LYS A 171 16.14 13.31 -6.94
C LYS A 171 16.38 12.02 -6.17
N LYS A 172 15.88 11.93 -4.93
CA LYS A 172 15.97 10.71 -4.12
C LYS A 172 15.12 9.58 -4.73
N TYR A 173 13.96 9.89 -5.29
CA TYR A 173 13.07 8.90 -5.90
C TYR A 173 13.71 8.30 -7.14
N TYR A 174 14.27 9.14 -8.00
CA TYR A 174 15.01 8.69 -9.17
C TYR A 174 16.22 7.83 -8.79
N GLN A 175 17.02 8.26 -7.80
CA GLN A 175 18.16 7.46 -7.34
C GLN A 175 17.73 6.10 -6.78
N ARG A 176 16.62 6.04 -6.04
CA ARG A 176 16.09 4.76 -5.55
C ARG A 176 15.52 3.90 -6.68
N LEU A 177 14.83 4.50 -7.64
CA LEU A 177 14.34 3.82 -8.82
C LEU A 177 15.50 3.17 -9.58
N THR A 178 16.60 3.88 -9.81
CA THR A 178 17.79 3.30 -10.47
C THR A 178 18.41 2.17 -9.67
N ASN A 179 18.41 2.26 -8.34
CA ASN A 179 18.96 1.21 -7.47
C ASN A 179 18.07 -0.04 -7.39
N MET A 180 16.78 0.07 -7.71
CA MET A 180 15.84 -1.05 -7.74
C MET A 180 16.03 -1.93 -8.98
N LEU A 181 16.32 -1.34 -10.15
CA LEU A 181 16.35 -2.05 -11.44
C LEU A 181 17.34 -3.23 -11.50
N PRO A 182 18.55 -3.17 -10.88
CA PRO A 182 19.46 -4.32 -10.82
C PRO A 182 18.85 -5.59 -10.23
N GLY A 183 17.96 -5.47 -9.24
CA GLY A 183 17.25 -6.61 -8.65
C GLY A 183 16.31 -7.35 -9.62
N LEU A 184 16.07 -6.77 -10.80
CA LEU A 184 15.13 -7.24 -11.81
C LEU A 184 15.83 -7.80 -13.06
N GLY A 185 17.17 -7.94 -13.03
CA GLY A 185 17.98 -8.25 -14.21
C GLY A 185 17.64 -9.57 -14.93
N ASN A 186 17.03 -10.51 -14.20
CA ASN A 186 16.58 -11.81 -14.69
C ASN A 186 15.26 -11.79 -15.50
N ALA A 187 14.59 -10.63 -15.62
CA ALA A 187 13.30 -10.52 -16.29
C ALA A 187 13.36 -10.87 -17.78
N LYS A 188 12.40 -11.66 -18.27
CA LYS A 188 12.21 -11.89 -19.72
C LYS A 188 11.36 -10.80 -20.37
N THR A 189 10.34 -10.32 -19.67
CA THR A 189 9.48 -9.22 -20.14
C THR A 189 9.39 -8.16 -19.07
N LEU A 190 9.71 -6.91 -19.43
CA LEU A 190 9.46 -5.74 -18.59
C LEU A 190 8.24 -5.00 -19.10
N THR A 191 7.32 -4.65 -18.21
CA THR A 191 6.17 -3.79 -18.51
C THR A 191 6.22 -2.59 -17.60
N PHE A 192 5.96 -1.42 -18.15
CA PHE A 192 5.92 -0.16 -17.40
C PHE A 192 4.52 0.46 -17.49
N ASP A 193 4.05 1.06 -16.40
CA ASP A 193 3.00 2.07 -16.51
C ASP A 193 3.56 3.39 -17.08
N LEU A 194 2.65 4.31 -17.44
CA LEU A 194 3.01 5.58 -18.07
C LEU A 194 3.98 6.39 -17.21
N GLU A 195 3.70 6.48 -15.91
CA GLU A 195 4.52 7.23 -14.98
C GLU A 195 5.92 6.63 -14.81
N SER A 196 6.04 5.29 -14.79
CA SER A 196 7.33 4.62 -14.68
C SER A 196 8.23 4.91 -15.88
N ILE A 197 7.70 4.79 -17.10
CA ILE A 197 8.51 5.03 -18.30
C ILE A 197 8.88 6.50 -18.45
N GLU A 198 7.98 7.43 -18.08
CA GLU A 198 8.27 8.86 -18.05
C GLU A 198 9.33 9.22 -17.01
N ALA A 199 9.24 8.64 -15.81
CA ALA A 199 10.22 8.84 -14.75
C ALA A 199 11.62 8.39 -15.19
N LEU A 200 11.73 7.23 -15.85
CA LEU A 200 12.99 6.74 -16.40
C LEU A 200 13.52 7.63 -17.52
N ASN A 201 12.65 8.13 -18.40
CA ASN A 201 13.04 9.04 -19.47
C ASN A 201 13.57 10.38 -18.93
N LYS A 202 12.98 10.90 -17.85
CA LYS A 202 13.45 12.14 -17.20
C LYS A 202 14.85 12.02 -16.60
N ILE A 203 15.34 10.80 -16.38
CA ILE A 203 16.67 10.54 -15.85
C ILE A 203 17.59 9.84 -16.84
N SER A 204 17.27 9.93 -18.13
CA SER A 204 18.08 9.38 -19.21
C SER A 204 19.56 9.70 -19.07
N ASP A 205 19.90 10.92 -18.68
CA ASP A 205 21.28 11.40 -18.54
C ASP A 205 22.04 10.66 -17.42
N LEU A 206 21.33 10.29 -16.35
CA LEU A 206 21.90 9.45 -15.28
C LEU A 206 22.06 8.01 -15.73
N LEU A 207 21.18 7.52 -16.61
CA LEU A 207 21.22 6.14 -17.11
C LEU A 207 22.33 5.91 -18.14
N VAL A 208 22.78 6.95 -18.86
CA VAL A 208 23.88 6.84 -19.85
C VAL A 208 25.15 6.25 -19.25
N SER A 209 25.47 6.61 -18.01
CA SER A 209 26.70 6.19 -17.34
C SER A 209 26.58 4.84 -16.63
N LEU A 210 25.38 4.26 -16.57
CA LEU A 210 25.11 3.02 -15.87
C LEU A 210 25.05 1.83 -16.84
N PRO A 211 25.60 0.66 -16.46
CA PRO A 211 25.44 -0.54 -17.25
C PRO A 211 23.98 -1.00 -17.23
N SER A 212 23.54 -1.59 -18.34
CA SER A 212 22.22 -2.21 -18.41
C SER A 212 22.12 -3.38 -17.43
N PRO A 213 21.14 -3.41 -16.52
CA PRO A 213 20.99 -4.49 -15.56
C PRO A 213 20.30 -5.73 -16.13
N PHE A 214 19.71 -5.64 -17.33
CA PHE A 214 18.82 -6.66 -17.88
C PHE A 214 19.54 -7.57 -18.87
N TYR A 215 19.92 -8.77 -18.42
CA TYR A 215 20.73 -9.71 -19.19
C TYR A 215 19.93 -10.88 -19.80
N ASN A 216 18.65 -11.04 -19.43
CA ASN A 216 17.77 -12.10 -19.95
C ASN A 216 16.50 -11.56 -20.65
N LEU A 217 16.51 -10.29 -21.02
CA LEU A 217 15.34 -9.60 -21.55
C LEU A 217 15.03 -10.06 -22.97
N LYS A 218 13.76 -10.27 -23.26
CA LYS A 218 13.21 -10.51 -24.60
C LYS A 218 12.36 -9.35 -25.06
N PHE A 219 11.56 -8.76 -24.16
CA PHE A 219 10.62 -7.71 -24.52
C PHE A 219 10.52 -6.61 -23.46
N VAL A 220 10.40 -5.36 -23.93
CA VAL A 220 9.88 -4.24 -23.15
C VAL A 220 8.51 -3.85 -23.69
N LYS A 221 7.49 -3.98 -22.86
CA LYS A 221 6.12 -3.57 -23.15
C LYS A 221 5.90 -2.14 -22.67
N LEU A 222 5.60 -1.28 -23.63
CA LEU A 222 5.27 0.11 -23.36
C LEU A 222 3.78 0.27 -23.04
N PRO A 223 3.42 1.25 -22.19
CA PRO A 223 2.04 1.55 -21.91
C PRO A 223 1.33 2.04 -23.17
N TRP A 224 0.00 1.84 -23.20
CA TRP A 224 -0.81 2.25 -24.34
C TRP A 224 -0.72 3.77 -24.57
N GLY A 225 -0.60 4.18 -25.84
CA GLY A 225 -0.40 5.58 -26.22
C GLY A 225 1.06 6.08 -26.15
N PHE A 226 1.96 5.34 -25.49
CA PHE A 226 3.37 5.71 -25.43
C PHE A 226 4.13 5.24 -26.66
N LYS A 227 4.66 6.17 -27.45
CA LYS A 227 5.38 5.86 -28.68
C LYS A 227 6.81 5.44 -28.36
N GLU A 228 7.31 4.42 -29.06
CA GLU A 228 8.71 3.99 -28.93
C GLU A 228 9.68 5.12 -29.26
N SER A 229 9.34 5.97 -30.23
CA SER A 229 10.13 7.16 -30.60
C SER A 229 10.29 8.19 -29.48
N SER A 230 9.45 8.12 -28.44
CA SER A 230 9.52 9.00 -27.26
C SER A 230 10.56 8.51 -26.23
N ILE A 231 11.16 7.33 -26.42
CA ILE A 231 12.22 6.81 -25.57
C ILE A 231 13.55 7.44 -26.00
N SER A 232 14.25 8.05 -25.06
CA SER A 232 15.59 8.56 -25.32
C SER A 232 16.56 7.44 -25.72
N SER A 233 17.54 7.73 -26.57
CA SER A 233 18.57 6.75 -26.96
C SER A 233 19.32 6.20 -25.74
N ALA A 234 19.56 7.05 -24.75
CA ALA A 234 20.14 6.70 -23.45
C ALA A 234 19.29 5.66 -22.70
N LEU A 235 17.99 5.90 -22.51
CA LEU A 235 17.10 4.96 -21.85
C LEU A 235 17.00 3.65 -22.64
N ARG A 236 16.93 3.73 -23.98
CA ARG A 236 16.89 2.54 -24.85
C ARG A 236 18.14 1.67 -24.66
N ASN A 237 19.32 2.28 -24.67
CA ASN A 237 20.59 1.59 -24.44
C ASN A 237 20.66 1.01 -23.03
N TYR A 238 20.16 1.71 -22.03
CA TYR A 238 20.11 1.22 -20.66
C TYR A 238 19.17 0.01 -20.49
N LEU A 239 17.99 0.03 -21.12
CA LEU A 239 17.02 -1.08 -21.04
C LEU A 239 17.47 -2.32 -21.82
N LEU A 240 18.06 -2.14 -23.01
CA LEU A 240 18.38 -3.25 -23.93
C LEU A 240 19.86 -3.66 -23.95
N GLY A 241 20.75 -2.87 -23.34
CA GLY A 241 22.20 -3.04 -23.49
C GLY A 241 22.73 -4.39 -23.01
N GLY A 242 22.12 -4.98 -21.98
CA GLY A 242 22.46 -6.31 -21.50
C GLY A 242 21.83 -7.45 -22.31
N SER A 243 20.83 -7.14 -23.15
CA SER A 243 20.08 -8.10 -23.96
C SER A 243 19.85 -7.55 -25.38
N PRO A 244 20.86 -7.50 -26.26
CA PRO A 244 20.77 -6.82 -27.56
C PRO A 244 19.72 -7.37 -28.52
N LYS A 245 19.23 -8.60 -28.28
CA LYS A 245 18.16 -9.24 -29.06
C LYS A 245 16.75 -8.87 -28.59
N ALA A 246 16.63 -8.14 -27.47
CA ALA A 246 15.36 -7.74 -26.92
C ALA A 246 14.70 -6.65 -27.78
N ALA A 247 13.37 -6.67 -27.84
CA ALA A 247 12.58 -5.69 -28.59
C ALA A 247 11.71 -4.82 -27.67
N ILE A 248 11.47 -3.57 -28.09
CA ILE A 248 10.52 -2.67 -27.43
C ILE A 248 9.26 -2.59 -28.29
N GLY A 249 8.07 -2.58 -27.67
CA GLY A 249 6.83 -2.49 -28.43
C GLY A 249 5.58 -2.28 -27.58
N THR A 250 4.53 -1.80 -28.23
CA THR A 250 3.19 -1.56 -27.65
C THR A 250 2.19 -2.67 -27.98
N LYS A 251 2.50 -3.54 -28.94
CA LYS A 251 1.70 -4.69 -29.36
C LYS A 251 2.64 -5.85 -29.67
N PHE A 252 2.46 -6.98 -28.98
CA PHE A 252 3.18 -8.21 -29.29
C PHE A 252 2.17 -9.35 -29.46
N PRO A 253 2.43 -10.29 -30.39
CA PRO A 253 1.59 -11.48 -30.53
C PRO A 253 1.63 -12.26 -29.21
N GLN A 254 0.46 -12.57 -28.68
CA GLN A 254 0.33 -13.60 -27.66
C GLN A 254 0.78 -14.90 -28.34
N ASN A 255 1.84 -15.55 -27.83
CA ASN A 255 2.15 -16.91 -28.23
C ASN A 255 0.93 -17.77 -27.89
N THR A 256 0.18 -18.17 -28.92
CA THR A 256 -0.73 -19.30 -28.92
C THR A 256 0.09 -20.55 -28.60
N MET A 257 0.08 -20.95 -27.33
CA MET A 257 0.26 -22.36 -27.00
C MET A 257 -1.09 -23.03 -27.24
N ASP A 258 -1.09 -23.98 -28.18
CA ASP A 258 -2.17 -24.92 -28.45
C ASP A 258 -2.69 -25.51 -27.13
N TYR A 259 -3.92 -25.16 -26.78
CA TYR A 259 -4.78 -25.99 -25.93
C TYR A 259 -6.18 -25.97 -26.53
N GLN A 260 -6.68 -27.17 -26.82
CA GLN A 260 -8.01 -27.44 -27.32
C GLN A 260 -9.10 -26.72 -26.50
N GLU A 261 -10.08 -26.19 -27.25
CA GLU A 261 -11.41 -25.70 -26.87
C GLU A 261 -12.06 -26.45 -25.67
N VAL A 262 -12.89 -25.92 -24.75
CA VAL A 262 -13.73 -24.71 -24.51
C VAL A 262 -14.41 -24.95 -23.11
N PRO A 263 -15.11 -24.01 -22.40
CA PRO A 263 -15.63 -22.70 -22.81
C PRO A 263 -15.22 -21.48 -21.98
N ARG A 264 -15.27 -20.35 -22.69
CA ARG A 264 -15.30 -18.97 -22.19
C ARG A 264 -16.40 -18.76 -21.14
N CYS A 265 -16.10 -17.92 -20.15
CA CYS A 265 -17.10 -17.04 -19.57
C CYS A 265 -16.62 -15.58 -19.64
N LEU A 266 -17.40 -14.78 -20.36
CA LEU A 266 -17.29 -13.33 -20.51
C LEU A 266 -17.82 -12.63 -19.26
N THR A 267 -17.13 -11.58 -18.81
CA THR A 267 -17.66 -10.23 -18.47
C THR A 267 -16.48 -9.41 -17.91
N SER A 268 -15.90 -8.48 -18.69
CA SER A 268 -16.22 -7.03 -18.77
C SER A 268 -16.30 -6.37 -17.38
N GLN A 269 -15.47 -5.38 -17.03
CA GLN A 269 -15.56 -4.05 -17.62
C GLN A 269 -14.21 -3.33 -17.71
N LYS A 270 -13.98 -2.81 -18.91
CA LYS A 270 -12.92 -1.90 -19.31
C LYS A 270 -13.56 -0.52 -19.39
N PHE A 271 -13.19 0.40 -18.50
CA PHE A 271 -13.47 1.82 -18.68
C PHE A 271 -12.44 2.38 -19.67
N MET A 272 -12.90 2.74 -20.87
CA MET A 272 -12.21 3.69 -21.74
C MET A 272 -13.24 4.76 -22.11
N LEU A 273 -13.05 5.97 -21.59
CA LEU A 273 -13.43 7.18 -22.31
C LEU A 273 -12.33 7.41 -23.35
N ASP A 274 -12.66 7.36 -24.63
CA ASP A 274 -12.78 8.61 -25.39
C ASP A 274 -13.27 8.40 -26.83
N GLU A 275 -14.09 9.37 -27.22
CA GLU A 275 -14.25 9.93 -28.57
C GLU A 275 -15.02 9.14 -29.65
N ALA A 276 -16.28 9.57 -29.86
CA ALA A 276 -16.98 9.44 -31.13
C ALA A 276 -17.50 10.81 -31.59
N LEU A 277 -16.67 11.45 -32.41
CA LEU A 277 -16.97 12.16 -33.66
C LEU A 277 -18.30 12.93 -33.82
N ALA A 278 -18.09 14.20 -34.17
CA ALA A 278 -18.98 15.08 -34.90
C ALA A 278 -19.67 14.43 -36.11
N THR A 279 -20.98 14.62 -36.25
CA THR A 279 -21.62 15.53 -37.22
C THR A 279 -23.12 15.19 -37.34
N ASN A 280 -23.99 16.14 -36.99
CA ASN A 280 -24.92 16.70 -37.98
C ASN A 280 -25.58 17.98 -37.47
N VAL A 281 -25.63 18.92 -38.41
CA VAL A 281 -26.06 20.30 -38.34
C VAL A 281 -27.58 20.39 -38.23
N ASN A 282 -28.09 21.23 -37.33
CA ASN A 282 -29.13 22.18 -37.71
C ASN A 282 -29.24 23.36 -36.73
N ASP A 283 -29.28 24.53 -37.35
CA ASP A 283 -29.29 25.86 -36.76
C ASP A 283 -30.47 26.10 -35.82
N ARG A 284 -30.17 26.70 -34.66
CA ARG A 284 -30.92 27.83 -34.12
C ARG A 284 -30.06 28.60 -33.14
N ALA A 285 -29.71 29.82 -33.55
CA ALA A 285 -28.99 30.79 -32.77
C ALA A 285 -29.64 31.06 -31.41
N SER A 286 -28.84 31.05 -30.34
CA SER A 286 -28.99 31.96 -29.19
C SER A 286 -27.75 31.87 -28.28
N SER A 287 -27.09 33.02 -28.14
CA SER A 287 -26.37 33.47 -26.95
C SER A 287 -25.07 32.76 -26.55
N SER A 288 -23.95 33.38 -26.94
CA SER A 288 -22.63 33.19 -26.36
C SER A 288 -22.61 33.46 -24.85
N ARG A 289 -22.42 32.42 -24.04
CA ARG A 289 -21.77 32.51 -22.73
C ARG A 289 -20.90 31.27 -22.56
N GLY A 290 -19.66 31.38 -23.03
CA GLY A 290 -18.59 30.51 -22.55
C GLY A 290 -18.29 30.92 -21.12
N ASN A 291 -18.52 30.02 -20.17
CA ASN A 291 -17.89 30.10 -18.87
C ASN A 291 -17.55 28.69 -18.42
N SER A 292 -16.27 28.51 -18.16
CA SER A 292 -15.55 27.31 -17.76
C SER A 292 -16.07 26.74 -16.44
N ASP A 293 -16.54 25.48 -16.44
CA ASP A 293 -16.92 24.69 -15.26
C ASP A 293 -15.71 24.18 -14.43
N PHE A 294 -14.52 24.76 -14.58
CA PHE A 294 -13.37 24.42 -13.77
C PHE A 294 -13.51 25.05 -12.38
N GLY A 295 -13.81 24.25 -11.36
CA GLY A 295 -13.92 24.70 -9.96
C GLY A 295 -15.32 24.68 -9.36
N LEU A 296 -16.31 24.04 -10.01
CA LEU A 296 -17.63 23.84 -9.40
C LEU A 296 -17.74 22.45 -8.76
N TRP A 297 -18.00 22.41 -7.45
CA TRP A 297 -18.39 21.18 -6.75
C TRP A 297 -19.87 21.25 -6.36
N ARG A 298 -20.69 20.40 -6.98
CA ARG A 298 -22.17 20.36 -6.84
C ARG A 298 -22.84 21.74 -7.04
N GLY A 299 -22.33 22.53 -7.98
CA GLY A 299 -22.86 23.87 -8.29
C GLY A 299 -22.32 25.00 -7.41
N HIS A 300 -21.36 24.71 -6.51
CA HIS A 300 -20.70 25.72 -5.69
C HIS A 300 -19.25 25.93 -6.14
N GLU A 301 -18.84 27.19 -6.25
CA GLU A 301 -17.46 27.55 -6.57
C GLU A 301 -16.54 27.11 -5.41
N VAL A 302 -15.51 26.34 -5.73
CA VAL A 302 -14.45 25.88 -4.82
C VAL A 302 -13.12 25.97 -5.55
N ASN A 303 -12.00 25.92 -4.82
CA ASN A 303 -10.70 25.80 -5.47
C ASN A 303 -10.70 24.53 -6.37
N PRO A 304 -10.32 24.61 -7.67
CA PRO A 304 -10.28 23.46 -8.56
C PRO A 304 -9.49 22.27 -8.02
N ASP A 305 -8.41 22.52 -7.27
CA ASP A 305 -7.56 21.48 -6.67
C ASP A 305 -8.29 20.69 -5.57
N PHE A 306 -9.39 21.23 -5.04
CA PHE A 306 -10.16 20.65 -3.94
C PHE A 306 -11.41 19.87 -4.39
N VAL A 307 -11.80 19.93 -5.67
CA VAL A 307 -12.96 19.20 -6.19
C VAL A 307 -12.79 17.69 -5.98
N GLY A 308 -11.62 17.14 -6.34
CA GLY A 308 -11.33 15.72 -6.15
C GLY A 308 -11.25 15.31 -4.67
N LEU A 309 -10.79 16.20 -3.80
CA LEU A 309 -10.75 15.96 -2.35
C LEU A 309 -12.17 15.92 -1.76
N LEU A 310 -13.06 16.83 -2.17
CA LEU A 310 -14.46 16.85 -1.74
C LEU A 310 -15.21 15.60 -2.21
N ASP A 311 -14.98 15.16 -3.45
CA ASP A 311 -15.55 13.91 -3.96
C ASP A 311 -15.07 12.68 -3.17
N LEU A 312 -13.80 12.67 -2.78
CA LEU A 312 -13.25 11.62 -1.93
C LEU A 312 -13.89 11.64 -0.53
N ILE A 313 -14.01 12.82 0.09
CA ILE A 313 -14.58 12.97 1.44
C ILE A 313 -16.05 12.53 1.43
N ILE A 314 -16.86 12.97 0.47
CA ILE A 314 -18.28 12.60 0.44
C ILE A 314 -18.50 11.12 0.13
N THR A 315 -17.58 10.51 -0.62
CA THR A 315 -17.64 9.07 -0.93
C THR A 315 -17.26 8.23 0.29
N LYS A 316 -16.24 8.65 1.05
CA LYS A 316 -15.69 7.87 2.17
C LYS A 316 -16.34 8.16 3.51
N TYR A 317 -16.78 9.40 3.73
CA TYR A 317 -17.37 9.91 4.96
C TYR A 317 -18.60 10.78 4.63
N PRO A 318 -19.66 10.21 4.04
CA PRO A 318 -20.85 10.95 3.62
C PRO A 318 -21.48 11.75 4.77
N GLU A 319 -21.36 11.26 6.01
CA GLU A 319 -21.83 11.92 7.23
C GLU A 319 -21.22 13.31 7.45
N THR A 320 -20.05 13.58 6.85
CA THR A 320 -19.32 14.87 6.94
C THR A 320 -20.21 16.06 6.56
N PHE A 321 -21.15 15.87 5.63
CA PHE A 321 -21.98 16.95 5.09
C PHE A 321 -23.45 16.89 5.56
N GLU A 322 -23.84 15.94 6.41
CA GLU A 322 -25.25 15.73 6.80
C GLU A 322 -25.88 16.96 7.48
N GLN A 323 -25.09 17.68 8.29
CA GLN A 323 -25.54 18.86 9.03
C GLN A 323 -25.10 20.17 8.36
N PHE A 324 -24.44 20.06 7.20
CA PHE A 324 -23.86 21.20 6.51
C PHE A 324 -24.92 21.94 5.70
N ILE A 325 -25.43 23.04 6.27
CA ILE A 325 -26.39 23.92 5.61
C ILE A 325 -25.90 25.36 5.74
N SER A 326 -25.74 26.06 4.61
CA SER A 326 -25.52 27.52 4.59
C SER A 326 -26.54 28.18 3.68
N LYS A 327 -27.18 29.24 4.16
CA LYS A 327 -28.12 30.06 3.37
C LYS A 327 -27.42 31.02 2.40
N SER A 328 -26.12 31.22 2.57
CA SER A 328 -25.32 32.11 1.75
C SER A 328 -24.26 31.33 1.00
N GLU A 329 -24.28 31.49 -0.32
CA GLU A 329 -23.37 30.86 -1.28
C GLU A 329 -21.91 31.21 -0.99
N LYS A 330 -21.60 32.49 -0.71
CA LYS A 330 -20.24 32.92 -0.36
C LYS A 330 -19.71 32.23 0.90
N PHE A 331 -20.56 32.09 1.93
CA PHE A 331 -20.18 31.37 3.15
C PHE A 331 -20.11 29.86 2.93
N TYR A 332 -20.89 29.31 2.00
CA TYR A 332 -20.83 27.90 1.63
C TYR A 332 -19.46 27.57 0.98
N THR A 333 -19.06 28.34 -0.02
CA THR A 333 -17.74 28.26 -0.67
C THR A 333 -16.59 28.43 0.31
N MET A 334 -16.63 29.47 1.15
CA MET A 334 -15.59 29.71 2.16
C MET A 334 -15.43 28.51 3.09
N LYS A 335 -16.55 27.97 3.61
CA LYS A 335 -16.52 26.82 4.52
C LYS A 335 -16.00 25.54 3.84
N LEU A 336 -16.38 25.28 2.60
CA LEU A 336 -15.86 24.14 1.83
C LEU A 336 -14.35 24.25 1.58
N ASN A 337 -13.87 25.42 1.17
CA ASN A 337 -12.45 25.64 0.96
C ASN A 337 -11.67 25.51 2.29
N MET A 338 -12.21 26.02 3.39
CA MET A 338 -11.60 25.85 4.71
C MET A 338 -11.54 24.37 5.13
N LEU A 339 -12.64 23.61 4.98
CA LEU A 339 -12.63 22.17 5.23
C LEU A 339 -11.53 21.48 4.42
N CYS A 340 -11.42 21.79 3.13
CA CYS A 340 -10.43 21.18 2.25
C CYS A 340 -9.00 21.54 2.62
N THR A 341 -8.71 22.82 2.87
CA THR A 341 -7.39 23.25 3.32
C THR A 341 -7.01 22.55 4.62
N SER A 342 -7.92 22.51 5.60
CA SER A 342 -7.70 21.85 6.88
C SER A 342 -7.44 20.35 6.76
N VAL A 343 -8.26 19.64 5.96
CA VAL A 343 -8.08 18.20 5.70
C VAL A 343 -6.76 17.96 4.96
N TYR A 344 -6.49 18.76 3.93
CA TYR A 344 -5.30 18.63 3.09
C TYR A 344 -4.02 18.88 3.90
N GLU A 345 -3.98 19.93 4.71
CA GLU A 345 -2.84 20.23 5.58
C GLU A 345 -2.66 19.14 6.63
N PHE A 346 -3.73 18.74 7.32
CA PHE A 346 -3.68 17.68 8.33
C PHE A 346 -3.14 16.35 7.76
N LEU A 347 -3.62 15.91 6.60
CA LEU A 347 -3.17 14.67 5.95
C LEU A 347 -1.74 14.77 5.39
N ARG A 348 -1.24 15.98 5.15
CA ARG A 348 0.11 16.21 4.63
C ARG A 348 1.16 16.39 5.73
N THR A 349 0.74 16.78 6.94
CA THR A 349 1.62 16.92 8.09
C THR A 349 2.21 15.57 8.46
N SER A 350 3.54 15.49 8.54
CA SER A 350 4.23 14.24 8.88
C SER A 350 3.96 13.86 10.33
N LEU A 351 3.85 12.56 10.64
CA LEU A 351 3.75 12.05 12.02
C LEU A 351 4.87 12.55 12.95
N THR A 352 6.05 12.83 12.38
CA THR A 352 7.21 13.37 13.11
C THR A 352 7.13 14.88 13.37
N GLU A 353 6.26 15.60 12.65
CA GLU A 353 6.07 17.04 12.80
C GLU A 353 5.00 17.35 13.83
N PHE A 354 4.10 16.42 14.14
CA PHE A 354 3.15 16.60 15.23
C PHE A 354 3.91 16.83 16.55
N ASN A 355 3.40 17.73 17.36
CA ASN A 355 3.79 17.92 18.75
C ASN A 355 2.53 18.37 19.50
N THR A 356 2.63 18.56 20.81
CA THR A 356 1.46 18.94 21.63
C THR A 356 0.77 20.21 21.14
N ASP A 357 1.53 21.19 20.64
CA ASP A 357 1.00 22.47 20.15
C ASP A 357 0.22 22.28 18.84
N ILE A 358 0.80 21.55 17.89
CA ILE A 358 0.17 21.25 16.58
C ILE A 358 -1.07 20.37 16.77
N ILE A 359 -1.02 19.40 17.70
CA ILE A 359 -2.19 18.58 18.04
C ILE A 359 -3.32 19.45 18.60
N THR A 360 -2.99 20.42 19.44
CA THR A 360 -3.96 21.36 20.01
C THR A 360 -4.54 22.26 18.91
N GLU A 361 -3.70 22.78 18.01
CA GLU A 361 -4.13 23.61 16.87
C GLU A 361 -5.12 22.87 15.96
N TYR A 362 -4.82 21.63 15.58
CA TYR A 362 -5.75 20.83 14.78
C TYR A 362 -7.04 20.48 15.53
N ARG A 363 -6.97 20.28 16.85
CA ARG A 363 -8.16 20.02 17.67
C ARG A 363 -9.10 21.23 17.69
N ASP A 364 -8.55 22.43 17.85
CA ASP A 364 -9.32 23.67 17.83
C ASP A 364 -9.92 23.90 16.44
N LEU A 365 -9.12 23.72 15.39
CA LEU A 365 -9.55 23.87 14.01
C LEU A 365 -10.67 22.87 13.64
N PHE A 366 -10.59 21.61 14.07
CA PHE A 366 -11.67 20.64 13.86
C PHE A 366 -12.92 20.97 14.67
N THR A 367 -12.77 21.53 15.87
CA THR A 367 -13.90 22.02 16.67
C THR A 367 -14.63 23.16 15.96
N ASP A 368 -13.90 24.07 15.31
CA ASP A 368 -14.50 25.14 14.53
C ASP A 368 -15.20 24.63 13.26
N LEU A 369 -14.65 23.60 12.59
CA LEU A 369 -15.34 22.94 11.48
C LEU A 369 -16.65 22.25 11.94
N GLN A 370 -16.66 21.64 13.12
CA GLN A 370 -17.89 21.09 13.71
C GLN A 370 -18.93 22.18 13.98
N ARG A 371 -18.51 23.34 14.52
CA ARG A 371 -19.40 24.51 14.69
C ARG A 371 -19.98 25.02 13.38
N TRP A 372 -19.29 24.79 12.26
CA TRP A 372 -19.77 25.16 10.94
C TRP A 372 -20.73 24.16 10.29
N GLY A 373 -20.97 23.03 10.94
CA GLY A 373 -21.92 21.98 10.52
C GLY A 373 -21.25 20.76 9.86
N PHE A 374 -19.92 20.66 9.88
CA PHE A 374 -19.23 19.49 9.35
C PHE A 374 -19.05 18.40 10.40
N ASN A 375 -19.41 17.16 10.07
CA ASN A 375 -19.11 16.02 10.93
C ASN A 375 -17.68 15.50 10.66
N VAL A 376 -16.69 16.06 11.38
CA VAL A 376 -15.27 15.71 11.25
C VAL A 376 -14.80 14.71 12.32
N ASN A 377 -15.69 13.84 12.82
CA ASN A 377 -15.36 12.85 13.86
C ASN A 377 -14.27 11.85 13.42
N TRP A 378 -14.19 11.57 12.11
CA TRP A 378 -13.13 10.74 11.53
C TRP A 378 -11.75 11.41 11.62
N LEU A 379 -11.66 12.73 11.46
CA LEU A 379 -10.43 13.50 11.67
C LEU A 379 -10.04 13.54 13.15
N LEU A 380 -11.01 13.76 14.05
CA LEU A 380 -10.76 13.74 15.49
C LEU A 380 -10.29 12.37 15.97
N SER A 381 -10.84 11.28 15.42
CA SER A 381 -10.37 9.92 15.69
C SER A 381 -8.93 9.70 15.22
N HIS A 382 -8.59 10.21 14.04
CA HIS A 382 -7.22 10.16 13.51
C HIS A 382 -6.25 10.98 14.38
N LEU A 383 -6.63 12.20 14.79
CA LEU A 383 -5.81 13.05 15.65
C LEU A 383 -5.56 12.43 17.02
N LYS A 384 -6.58 11.81 17.64
CA LYS A 384 -6.42 11.05 18.90
C LYS A 384 -5.46 9.88 18.76
N TYR A 385 -5.48 9.20 17.61
CA TYR A 385 -4.52 8.13 17.32
C TYR A 385 -3.08 8.67 17.26
N ILE A 386 -2.86 9.81 16.60
CA ILE A 386 -1.55 10.47 16.54
C ILE A 386 -1.08 10.85 17.94
N GLU A 387 -1.94 11.48 18.75
CA GLU A 387 -1.66 11.86 20.14
C GLU A 387 -1.22 10.66 20.99
N HIS A 388 -1.93 9.53 20.89
CA HIS A 388 -1.54 8.30 21.58
C HIS A 388 -0.19 7.74 21.09
N PHE A 389 0.05 7.78 19.78
CA PHE A 389 1.32 7.34 19.19
C PHE A 389 2.50 8.16 19.72
N GLN A 390 2.35 9.48 19.87
CA GLN A 390 3.40 10.33 20.44
C GLN A 390 3.69 10.02 21.90
N ILE A 391 2.66 9.86 22.72
CA ILE A 391 2.81 9.50 24.14
C ILE A 391 3.59 8.18 24.28
N SER A 392 3.26 7.18 23.45
CA SER A 392 3.95 5.89 23.48
C SER A 392 5.43 5.97 23.06
N GLN A 393 5.78 6.85 22.12
CA GLN A 393 7.18 7.09 21.75
C GLN A 393 7.96 7.82 22.85
N TYR A 394 7.35 8.80 23.52
CA TYR A 394 7.97 9.47 24.67
C TYR A 394 8.20 8.51 25.84
N GLU A 395 7.26 7.62 26.13
CA GLU A 395 7.43 6.58 27.16
C GLU A 395 8.56 5.60 26.80
N LEU A 396 8.64 5.15 25.54
CA LEU A 396 9.73 4.28 25.07
C LEU A 396 11.10 4.96 25.10
N HIS A 397 11.20 6.23 24.67
CA HIS A 397 12.45 6.98 24.76
C HIS A 397 12.85 7.31 26.20
N SER A 398 11.89 7.50 27.11
CA SER A 398 12.20 7.70 28.53
C SER A 398 12.79 6.46 29.22
N ILE A 399 12.43 5.26 28.72
CA ILE A 399 12.95 3.97 29.20
C ILE A 399 14.33 3.68 28.60
N ASP A 400 14.57 4.06 27.34
CA ASP A 400 15.82 3.80 26.62
C ASP A 400 16.95 4.82 26.98
N SER A 401 16.62 5.93 27.63
CA SER A 401 17.56 7.02 27.95
C SER A 401 18.30 6.88 29.29
N ARG A 402 18.16 5.77 30.04
CA ARG A 402 18.93 5.54 31.29
C ARG A 402 19.66 4.19 31.33
N PRO A 403 20.70 4.00 30.50
CA PRO A 403 21.59 2.84 30.59
C PRO A 403 22.32 2.73 31.96
N ASP A 404 22.51 3.84 32.67
CA ASP A 404 23.17 3.84 33.99
C ASP A 404 22.28 3.30 35.12
N ASP A 405 20.95 3.44 35.03
CA ASP A 405 20.03 2.94 36.08
C ASP A 405 19.86 1.42 36.03
N ALA A 406 19.90 0.85 34.82
CA ALA A 406 19.91 -0.60 34.62
C ALA A 406 21.23 -1.23 35.07
N LYS A 407 22.37 -0.55 34.87
CA LYS A 407 23.69 -1.02 35.30
C LYS A 407 23.85 -0.99 36.82
N ASN A 408 23.37 0.07 37.47
CA ASN A 408 23.37 0.18 38.93
C ASN A 408 22.45 -0.87 39.59
N LYS A 409 21.24 -1.09 39.04
CA LYS A 409 20.34 -2.16 39.52
C LYS A 409 20.91 -3.56 39.31
N LEU A 410 21.65 -3.79 38.23
CA LEU A 410 22.32 -5.08 37.98
C LEU A 410 23.46 -5.30 38.98
N GLN A 411 24.24 -4.26 39.32
CA GLN A 411 25.27 -4.33 40.36
C GLN A 411 24.70 -4.54 41.76
N ASP A 412 23.58 -3.90 42.10
CA ASP A 412 22.91 -4.11 43.40
C ASP A 412 22.35 -5.54 43.51
N LEU A 413 21.75 -6.06 42.43
CA LEU A 413 21.26 -7.45 42.38
C LEU A 413 22.40 -8.47 42.44
N GLN A 414 23.52 -8.21 41.78
CA GLN A 414 24.72 -9.06 41.87
C GLN A 414 25.31 -9.04 43.27
N SER A 415 25.36 -7.88 43.92
CA SER A 415 25.84 -7.74 45.30
C SER A 415 24.94 -8.47 46.30
N HIS A 416 23.62 -8.37 46.11
CA HIS A 416 22.63 -9.07 46.92
C HIS A 416 22.63 -10.59 46.71
N CYS A 417 22.82 -11.05 45.47
CA CYS A 417 23.00 -12.48 45.18
C CYS A 417 24.31 -13.04 45.77
N LEU A 418 25.40 -12.29 45.71
CA LEU A 418 26.69 -12.72 46.27
C LEU A 418 26.64 -12.84 47.79
N GLY A 419 25.95 -11.92 48.48
CA GLY A 419 25.73 -11.97 49.93
C GLY A 419 24.89 -13.18 50.36
N LYS A 420 23.83 -13.51 49.61
CA LYS A 420 23.02 -14.71 49.90
C LYS A 420 23.76 -16.02 49.66
N ILE A 421 24.65 -16.07 48.67
CA ILE A 421 25.49 -17.25 48.42
C ILE A 421 26.48 -17.46 49.58
N THR A 422 27.08 -16.39 50.12
CA THR A 422 27.99 -16.51 51.27
C THR A 422 27.28 -16.87 52.57
N GLU A 423 26.03 -16.47 52.76
CA GLU A 423 25.18 -16.91 53.87
C GLU A 423 24.81 -18.40 53.77
N ILE A 424 24.52 -18.89 52.56
CA ILE A 424 24.24 -20.31 52.32
C ILE A 424 25.51 -21.16 52.53
N GLU A 425 26.67 -20.71 52.10
CA GLU A 425 27.95 -21.41 52.31
C GLU A 425 28.34 -21.46 53.80
N LYS A 426 28.08 -20.39 54.58
CA LYS A 426 28.25 -20.40 56.04
C LYS A 426 27.25 -21.28 56.78
N ALA A 427 26.04 -21.46 56.24
CA ALA A 427 25.02 -22.33 56.82
C ALA A 427 25.21 -23.81 56.47
N SER A 428 26.09 -24.11 55.51
CA SER A 428 26.34 -25.46 54.99
C SER A 428 27.68 -26.07 55.46
N GLY A 429 28.37 -25.39 56.38
CA GLY A 429 29.64 -25.82 56.99
C GLY A 429 29.49 -26.20 58.46
#